data_AF-A0A7Y2AQH4-F1
#
_entry.id   AF-A0A7Y2AQH4-F1
#
_cell.length_a   1.000
_cell.length_b   1.000
_cell.length_c   1.000
_cell.angle_alpha   90.00
_cell.angle_beta   90.00
_cell.angle_gamma   90.00
#
_symmetry.space_group_name_H-M   'P 1'
#
loop_
_entity.id
_entity.type
_entity.pdbx_description
1 polymer ?
#
loop_
_entity_poly.entity_id
_entity_poly.type
_entity_poly.pdbx_seq_one_letter_code
_entity_poly.pdbx_strand_id
1 'polypeptide(L)' 'SMRRIIGESFGWSAEKDIQMTVLRDGKELVLTGKAGVPTNEEKRIVESENITPKNLNLRKAWLKN' A
#
# COMPACT_ATOMS: atom_id res chain seq x y z
N SER A 1 22.23 9.31 17.45
CA SER A 1 21.90 7.88 17.23
C SER A 1 20.49 7.74 16.73
N MET A 2 20.25 7.01 15.62
CA MET A 2 18.90 6.78 15.05
C MET A 2 17.95 6.05 16.00
N ARG A 3 18.48 5.25 16.94
CA ARG A 3 17.66 4.50 17.93
C ARG A 3 16.71 5.39 18.73
N ARG A 4 17.11 6.63 19.04
CA ARG A 4 16.27 7.57 19.79
C ARG A 4 15.05 8.01 18.99
N ILE A 5 15.25 8.35 17.71
CA ILE A 5 14.18 8.80 16.81
C ILE A 5 13.20 7.66 16.55
N ILE A 6 13.71 6.44 16.34
CA ILE A 6 12.86 5.25 16.17
C ILE A 6 12.06 4.96 17.45
N GLY A 7 12.70 5.06 18.63
CA GLY A 7 12.00 4.89 19.91
C GLY A 7 10.88 5.91 20.14
N GLU A 8 11.13 7.19 19.83
CA GLU A 8 10.11 8.25 19.90
C GLU A 8 8.96 8.03 18.90
N SER A 9 9.22 7.37 17.77
CA SER A 9 8.20 7.06 16.76
C SER A 9 7.16 6.03 17.19
N PHE A 10 7.48 5.15 18.16
CA PHE A 10 6.52 4.16 18.66
C PHE A 10 5.33 4.78 19.41
N GLY A 11 5.47 6.02 19.89
CA GLY A 11 4.39 6.76 20.53
C GLY A 11 3.54 7.60 19.56
N TRP A 12 3.83 7.59 18.26
CA TRP A 12 3.09 8.41 17.30
C TRP A 12 1.71 7.82 17.02
N SER A 13 0.70 8.68 16.96
CA SER A 13 -0.62 8.29 16.48
C SER A 13 -0.57 7.98 14.98
N ALA A 14 -1.44 7.08 14.53
CA ALA A 14 -1.56 6.71 13.11
C ALA A 14 -1.75 7.93 12.20
N GLU A 15 -2.50 8.93 12.67
CA GLU A 15 -2.84 10.14 11.92
C GLU A 15 -1.72 11.17 11.79
N LYS A 16 -0.61 11.00 12.52
CA LYS A 16 0.47 11.97 12.56
C LYS A 16 1.13 12.10 11.19
N ASP A 17 1.16 13.31 10.63
CA ASP A 17 1.91 13.59 9.42
C ASP A 17 3.42 13.56 9.70
N ILE A 18 4.16 12.88 8.84
CA ILE A 18 5.61 12.72 8.91
C ILE A 18 6.24 13.06 7.56
N GLN A 19 7.45 13.63 7.65
CA GLN A 19 8.32 13.85 6.51
C GLN A 19 9.67 13.18 6.80
N MET A 20 10.19 12.42 5.84
CA MET A 20 11.50 11.78 5.96
C MET A 20 12.31 11.95 4.68
N THR A 21 13.61 12.11 4.84
CA THR A 21 14.57 12.07 3.72
C THR A 21 15.28 10.74 3.73
N VAL A 22 15.25 10.02 2.61
CA VAL A 22 15.90 8.72 2.44
C VAL A 22 16.91 8.77 1.31
N LEU A 23 18.00 8.01 1.44
CA LEU A 23 18.94 7.79 0.35
C LEU A 23 18.55 6.51 -0.39
N ARG A 24 18.23 6.61 -1.68
CA ARG A 24 17.95 5.47 -2.55
C ARG A 24 18.70 5.64 -3.86
N ASP A 25 19.50 4.64 -4.21
CA ASP A 25 20.32 4.63 -5.44
C ASP A 25 21.20 5.89 -5.60
N GLY A 26 21.77 6.35 -4.47
CA GLY A 26 22.62 7.55 -4.44
C GLY A 26 21.89 8.87 -4.57
N LYS A 27 20.55 8.87 -4.60
CA LYS A 27 19.72 10.08 -4.63
C LYS A 27 18.99 10.27 -3.32
N GLU A 28 18.89 11.52 -2.88
CA GLU A 28 18.01 11.89 -1.77
C GLU A 28 16.57 11.98 -2.27
N LEU A 29 15.68 11.29 -1.57
CA LEU A 29 14.24 11.32 -1.80
C LEU A 29 13.54 11.86 -0.55
N VAL A 30 12.65 12.82 -0.72
CA VAL A 30 11.78 13.31 0.35
C VAL A 30 10.45 12.57 0.26
N LEU A 31 10.07 11.90 1.33
CA LEU A 31 8.80 11.19 1.47
C LEU A 31 7.92 11.90 2.49
N THR A 32 6.64 12.03 2.20
CA THR A 32 5.62 12.58 3.10
C THR A 32 4.47 11.60 3.24
N GLY A 33 3.86 11.53 4.43
CA GLY A 33 2.72 10.66 4.67
C GLY A 33 2.32 10.59 6.14
N LYS A 34 1.28 9.81 6.44
CA LYS A 34 0.86 9.52 7.82
C LYS A 34 1.75 8.44 8.43
N ALA A 35 1.99 8.52 9.75
CA ALA A 35 2.82 7.58 10.50
C ALA A 35 2.23 6.16 10.51
N GLY A 36 0.90 6.03 10.46
CA GLY A 36 0.22 4.75 10.36
C GLY A 36 -0.93 4.80 9.38
N VAL A 37 -0.73 4.23 8.18
CA VAL A 37 -1.85 3.72 7.38
C VAL A 37 -1.84 2.21 7.57
N PRO A 38 -2.68 1.66 8.47
CA PRO A 38 -2.71 0.21 8.67
C PRO A 38 -3.07 -0.45 7.34
N THR A 39 -2.13 -1.23 6.80
CA THR A 39 -2.35 -1.99 5.57
C THR A 39 -2.89 -3.35 5.99
N ASN A 40 -4.10 -3.68 5.55
CA ASN A 40 -4.66 -5.02 5.69
C ASN A 40 -4.50 -5.76 4.35
N GLU A 41 -3.74 -6.86 4.36
CA GLU A 41 -3.58 -7.71 3.19
C GLU A 41 -4.80 -8.64 3.03
N GLU A 42 -5.86 -8.12 2.42
CA GLU A 42 -7.03 -8.92 2.06
C GLU A 42 -6.90 -9.50 0.65
N LYS A 43 -7.10 -10.82 0.52
CA LYS A 43 -7.27 -11.46 -0.79
C LYS A 43 -8.65 -11.13 -1.34
N ARG A 44 -8.70 -10.33 -2.41
CA ARG A 44 -9.95 -10.01 -3.12
C ARG A 44 -9.92 -10.56 -4.54
N ILE A 45 -11.09 -10.96 -5.04
CA ILE A 45 -11.28 -11.25 -6.46
C ILE A 45 -11.36 -9.89 -7.16
N VAL A 46 -10.33 -9.55 -7.93
CA VAL A 46 -10.31 -8.35 -8.79
C VAL A 46 -10.55 -8.73 -10.23
N GLU A 47 -11.09 -7.79 -11.01
CA GLU A 47 -11.22 -7.99 -12.45
C GLU A 47 -9.84 -7.96 -13.09
N SER A 48 -9.58 -8.90 -14.00
CA SER A 48 -8.34 -8.91 -14.76
C SER A 48 -8.46 -7.88 -15.89
N GLU A 49 -7.45 -7.05 -16.10
CA GLU A 49 -7.50 -6.00 -17.14
C GLU A 49 -7.51 -6.55 -18.57
N ASN A 50 -7.06 -7.79 -18.77
CA ASN A 50 -6.89 -8.43 -20.09
C ASN A 50 -7.74 -9.70 -20.23
N ILE A 51 -9.07 -9.55 -20.25
CA ILE A 51 -10.01 -10.68 -20.37
C ILE A 51 -10.34 -10.95 -21.84
N THR A 52 -10.18 -12.20 -22.29
CA THR A 52 -10.71 -12.61 -23.60
C THR A 52 -12.24 -12.73 -23.56
N PRO A 53 -12.95 -12.57 -24.69
CA PRO A 53 -14.42 -12.71 -24.74
C PRO A 53 -14.93 -14.07 -24.20
N LYS A 54 -14.16 -15.15 -24.42
CA LYS A 54 -14.47 -16.50 -23.91
C LYS A 54 -14.47 -16.55 -22.38
N ASN A 55 -13.47 -15.93 -21.76
CA ASN A 55 -13.33 -15.89 -20.30
C ASN A 55 -14.41 -15.01 -19.65
N LEU A 56 -14.83 -13.93 -20.32
CA LEU A 56 -15.94 -13.10 -19.87
C LEU A 56 -17.28 -13.86 -19.89
N ASN A 57 -17.55 -14.59 -20.97
CA ASN A 57 -18.77 -15.40 -21.08
C ASN A 57 -18.81 -16.52 -20.04
N LEU A 58 -17.68 -17.16 -19.77
CA LEU A 58 -17.58 -18.17 -18.71
C LEU A 58 -17.88 -17.56 -17.34
N ARG A 59 -17.32 -16.39 -17.01
CA ARG A 59 -17.61 -15.68 -15.76
C ARG A 59 -19.10 -15.38 -15.60
N LYS A 60 -19.75 -14.84 -16.64
CA LYS A 60 -21.19 -14.53 -16.63
C LYS A 60 -22.04 -15.77 -16.37
N ALA A 61 -21.75 -16.86 -17.08
CA ALA A 61 -22.45 -18.14 -16.91
C ALA A 61 -22.28 -18.71 -15.48
N TRP A 62 -21.08 -18.59 -14.89
CA TRP A 62 -20.81 -19.10 -13.55
C TRP A 62 -21.37 -18.22 -12.42
N LEU A 63 -21.29 -16.89 -12.56
CA LEU A 63 -21.74 -15.94 -11.54
C LEU A 63 -23.23 -15.58 -11.68
N LYS A 64 -23.92 -16.11 -12.70
CA LYS A 64 -25.34 -15.80 -13.04
C LYS A 64 -25.60 -14.29 -13.17
N ASN A 65 -24.63 -13.56 -13.74
CA ASN A 65 -24.68 -12.12 -14.00
C ASN A 65 -24.84 -11.84 -15.50
#